data_AF-A0A8J1KP13-F1
#
_entry.id   AF-A0A8J1KP13-F1
#
_cell.length_a   1.000
_cell.length_b   1.000
_cell.length_c   1.000
_cell.angle_alpha   90.00
_cell.angle_beta   90.00
_cell.angle_gamma   90.00
#
_symmetry.space_group_name_H-M   'P 1'
#
loop_
_entity.id
_entity.type
_entity.pdbx_description
1 polymer ?
#
loop_
_entity_poly.entity_id
_entity_poly.type
_entity_poly.pdbx_seq_one_letter_code
_entity_poly.pdbx_strand_id
1 'polypeptide(L)'
;MVLWEVPFLSGFELDPVGIGLNGSFKLVEIKDEKVFLYFDSMNRNEICVVVPMVRTSLVAGSQAAAIKIYDYYNPGIYTMRTYNSEKLNKVTVCAFCELNCNACISNVMMPMTSSTTIPPKNSLSTTTAKPLVSSATASTLAMLGFCVSCMWNLLWKLYLAYIFA
;
A
#
# COMPACT_ATOMS: atom_id res chain seq x y z
N MET A 1 2.05 20.38 -25.69
CA MET A 1 1.81 19.01 -25.19
C MET A 1 2.69 18.79 -23.98
N VAL A 2 2.22 18.03 -22.99
CA VAL A 2 3.00 17.78 -21.77
C VAL A 2 3.10 16.28 -21.54
N LEU A 3 4.24 15.85 -21.04
CA LEU A 3 4.54 14.44 -20.77
C LEU A 3 4.83 14.27 -19.29
N TRP A 4 4.16 13.30 -18.68
CA TRP A 4 4.48 12.85 -17.32
C TRP A 4 5.22 11.53 -17.41
N GLU A 5 6.41 11.49 -16.83
CA GLU A 5 7.18 10.28 -16.58
C GLU A 5 6.97 9.88 -15.13
N VAL A 6 6.26 8.78 -14.92
CA VAL A 6 5.92 8.24 -13.60
C VAL A 6 6.64 6.89 -13.44
N PRO A 7 7.79 6.85 -12.77
CA PRO A 7 8.45 5.58 -12.44
C PRO A 7 7.65 4.83 -11.38
N PHE A 8 7.68 3.49 -11.40
CA PHE A 8 7.09 2.66 -10.36
C PHE A 8 8.01 2.57 -9.14
N LEU A 9 7.45 2.30 -7.96
CA LEU A 9 8.24 1.92 -6.80
C LEU A 9 8.74 0.49 -6.99
N SER A 10 9.90 0.17 -6.41
CA SER A 10 10.45 -1.19 -6.48
C SER A 10 9.43 -2.22 -5.97
N GLY A 11 9.28 -3.32 -6.71
CA GLY A 11 8.32 -4.38 -6.40
C GLY A 11 6.86 -4.04 -6.70
N PHE A 12 6.62 -3.05 -7.56
CA PHE A 12 5.31 -2.77 -8.16
C PHE A 12 5.38 -2.83 -9.67
N GLU A 13 4.28 -3.27 -10.26
CA GLU A 13 4.02 -3.19 -11.70
C GLU A 13 2.65 -2.55 -11.93
N LEU A 14 2.38 -2.12 -13.16
CA LEU A 14 1.07 -1.59 -13.50
C LEU A 14 0.02 -2.71 -13.39
N ASP A 15 -1.17 -2.36 -12.89
CA ASP A 15 -2.30 -3.28 -12.93
C ASP A 15 -2.58 -3.74 -14.37
N PRO A 16 -2.81 -5.04 -14.63
CA PRO A 16 -3.12 -5.55 -15.98
C PRO A 16 -4.39 -4.95 -16.60
N VAL A 17 -5.31 -4.42 -15.79
CA VAL A 17 -6.47 -3.64 -16.27
C VAL A 17 -6.02 -2.33 -16.93
N GLY A 18 -4.84 -1.83 -16.57
CA GLY A 18 -4.22 -0.64 -17.14
C GLY A 18 -4.79 0.67 -16.61
N ILE A 19 -4.40 1.76 -17.26
CA ILE A 19 -4.92 3.10 -16.98
C ILE A 19 -6.05 3.38 -17.98
N GLY A 20 -7.25 3.61 -17.47
CA GLY A 20 -8.37 4.04 -18.30
C GLY A 20 -8.07 5.39 -18.96
N LEU A 21 -8.21 5.45 -20.29
CA LEU A 21 -8.16 6.70 -21.04
C LEU A 21 -9.44 7.49 -20.78
N ASN A 22 -9.48 8.20 -19.65
CA ASN A 22 -10.41 9.31 -19.49
C ASN A 22 -9.92 10.45 -20.41
N GLY A 23 -10.83 11.24 -20.99
CA GLY A 23 -10.54 12.20 -22.07
C GLY A 23 -9.49 13.30 -21.82
N SER A 24 -8.74 13.22 -20.72
CA SER A 24 -7.58 14.07 -20.39
C SER A 24 -6.25 13.56 -21.00
N PHE A 25 -6.15 12.28 -21.35
CA PHE A 25 -4.92 11.69 -21.92
C PHE A 25 -5.06 11.45 -23.41
N LYS A 26 -4.00 11.76 -24.16
CA LYS A 26 -3.86 11.38 -25.57
C LYS A 26 -3.41 9.92 -25.69
N LEU A 27 -2.46 9.53 -24.85
CA LEU A 27 -1.78 8.24 -24.91
C LEU A 27 -1.24 7.88 -23.53
N VAL A 28 -1.25 6.58 -23.23
CA VAL A 28 -0.53 5.98 -22.11
C VAL A 28 0.43 4.95 -22.70
N GLU A 29 1.70 5.07 -22.35
CA GLU A 29 2.76 4.14 -22.78
C GLU A 29 3.47 3.58 -21.54
N ILE A 30 3.78 2.30 -21.53
CA ILE A 30 4.47 1.63 -20.42
C ILE A 30 5.81 1.15 -20.94
N LYS A 31 6.89 1.58 -20.29
CA LYS A 31 8.24 1.23 -20.70
C LYS A 31 9.21 1.35 -19.52
N ASP A 32 10.16 0.43 -19.40
CA ASP A 32 11.26 0.46 -18.44
C ASP A 32 10.84 0.67 -16.96
N GLU A 33 9.79 -0.04 -16.49
CA GLU A 33 9.19 0.13 -15.15
C GLU A 33 8.67 1.55 -14.87
N LYS A 34 8.28 2.25 -15.93
CA LYS A 34 7.65 3.56 -15.87
C LYS A 34 6.40 3.58 -16.73
N VAL A 35 5.52 4.51 -16.41
CA VAL A 35 4.42 4.89 -17.28
C VAL A 35 4.60 6.33 -17.75
N PHE A 36 4.38 6.52 -19.05
CA PHE A 36 4.43 7.79 -19.75
C PHE A 36 3.00 8.21 -20.09
N LEU A 37 2.58 9.35 -19.54
CA LEU A 37 1.25 9.91 -19.75
C LEU A 37 1.35 11.14 -20.63
N TYR A 38 0.75 11.08 -21.82
CA TYR A 38 0.78 12.15 -22.80
C TYR A 38 -0.49 12.99 -22.70
N PHE A 39 -0.32 14.28 -22.46
CA PHE A 39 -1.40 15.27 -22.41
C PHE A 39 -1.31 16.20 -23.61
N ASP A 40 -2.44 16.41 -24.30
CA ASP A 40 -2.50 17.39 -25.40
C ASP A 40 -2.33 18.82 -24.85
N SER A 41 -3.01 19.13 -23.74
CA SER A 41 -2.90 20.41 -23.04
C SER A 41 -3.04 20.24 -21.52
N MET A 42 -2.39 21.12 -20.76
CA MET A 42 -2.63 21.29 -19.33
C MET A 42 -3.00 22.73 -19.07
N ASN A 43 -4.02 22.92 -18.23
CA ASN A 43 -4.56 24.23 -17.89
C ASN A 43 -4.25 24.55 -16.42
N ARG A 44 -4.74 25.69 -15.91
CA ARG A 44 -4.62 26.05 -14.49
C ARG A 44 -5.48 25.19 -13.56
N ASN A 45 -6.35 24.35 -14.11
CA ASN A 45 -7.20 23.44 -13.35
C ASN A 45 -6.37 22.23 -12.89
N GLU A 46 -6.68 21.74 -11.70
CA GLU A 46 -6.06 20.53 -11.17
C GLU A 46 -6.48 19.31 -12.01
N ILE A 47 -5.50 18.50 -12.41
CA ILE A 47 -5.71 17.25 -13.13
C ILE A 47 -5.21 16.12 -12.24
N CYS A 48 -6.13 15.28 -11.78
CA CYS A 48 -5.82 14.13 -10.93
C CYS A 48 -5.79 12.86 -11.78
N VAL A 49 -4.70 12.10 -11.65
CA VAL A 49 -4.50 10.85 -12.36
C VAL A 49 -4.31 9.72 -11.37
N VAL A 50 -5.07 8.64 -11.55
CA VAL A 50 -4.89 7.41 -10.78
C VAL A 50 -4.10 6.44 -11.64
N VAL A 51 -2.93 6.04 -11.16
CA VAL A 51 -2.09 4.99 -11.76
C VAL A 51 -2.23 3.74 -10.89
N PRO A 52 -3.06 2.74 -11.29
CA PRO A 52 -3.25 1.53 -10.51
C PRO A 52 -2.00 0.64 -10.64
N MET A 53 -1.43 0.28 -9.50
CA MET A 53 -0.24 -0.58 -9.43
C MET A 53 -0.51 -1.79 -8.53
N VAL A 54 0.01 -2.94 -8.94
CA VAL A 54 -0.03 -4.20 -8.20
C VAL A 54 1.34 -4.53 -7.63
N ARG A 55 1.37 -5.10 -6.42
CA ARG A 55 2.62 -5.47 -5.76
C ARG A 55 3.11 -6.82 -6.28
N THR A 56 4.34 -6.87 -6.79
CA THR A 56 4.97 -8.07 -7.35
C THR A 56 6.07 -8.65 -6.47
N SER A 57 6.62 -7.86 -5.54
CA SER A 57 7.70 -8.32 -4.65
C SER A 57 7.62 -7.74 -3.24
N LEU A 58 8.25 -8.47 -2.30
CA LEU A 58 8.42 -8.01 -0.92
C LEU A 58 9.61 -7.05 -0.83
N VAL A 59 9.32 -5.76 -0.73
CA VAL A 59 10.32 -4.71 -0.56
C VAL A 59 10.29 -4.14 0.85
N ALA A 60 11.43 -4.16 1.53
CA ALA A 60 11.70 -3.46 2.78
C ALA A 60 12.47 -2.17 2.48
N GLY A 61 12.25 -1.11 3.27
CA GLY A 61 12.96 0.16 3.12
C GLY A 61 12.83 0.77 1.72
N SER A 62 11.64 0.71 1.11
CA SER A 62 11.40 1.21 -0.25
C SER A 62 11.87 2.67 -0.40
N GLN A 63 12.62 2.92 -1.47
CA GLN A 63 13.13 4.25 -1.79
C GLN A 63 12.06 5.08 -2.49
N ALA A 64 12.15 6.40 -2.32
CA ALA A 64 11.27 7.33 -3.02
C ALA A 64 11.60 7.34 -4.52
N ALA A 65 10.57 7.49 -5.35
CA ALA A 65 10.71 7.69 -6.78
C ALA A 65 10.29 9.11 -7.16
N ALA A 66 10.83 9.63 -8.26
CA ALA A 66 10.59 11.01 -8.70
C ALA A 66 9.77 11.04 -9.99
N ILE A 67 8.60 11.65 -9.93
CA ILE A 67 7.76 11.95 -11.09
C ILE A 67 8.35 13.18 -11.78
N LYS A 68 8.52 13.11 -13.10
CA LYS A 68 8.98 14.22 -13.91
C LYS A 68 7.87 14.66 -14.86
N ILE A 69 7.55 15.95 -14.85
CA ILE A 69 6.54 16.54 -15.72
C ILE A 69 7.24 17.57 -16.59
N TYR A 70 7.18 17.43 -17.91
CA TYR A 70 7.96 18.26 -18.82
C TYR A 70 7.26 18.52 -20.15
N ASP A 71 7.60 19.65 -20.78
CA ASP A 71 7.12 19.96 -22.13
C ASP A 71 7.70 18.96 -23.12
N TYR A 72 6.83 18.35 -23.92
CA TYR A 72 7.21 17.30 -24.87
C TYR A 72 8.19 17.79 -25.93
N TYR A 73 8.04 19.04 -26.41
CA TYR A 73 8.90 19.61 -27.45
C TYR A 73 10.12 20.32 -26.88
N ASN A 74 10.07 20.75 -25.62
CA ASN A 74 11.20 21.35 -24.92
C ASN A 74 11.44 20.72 -23.54
N PRO A 75 12.07 19.53 -23.47
CA PRO A 75 12.25 18.78 -22.22
C PRO A 75 13.09 19.47 -21.14
N GLY A 76 13.80 20.56 -21.49
CA GLY A 76 14.52 21.40 -20.54
C GLY A 76 13.59 22.18 -19.61
N ILE A 77 12.31 22.36 -19.98
CA ILE A 77 11.27 22.95 -19.15
C ILE A 77 10.54 21.82 -18.43
N TYR A 78 10.85 21.63 -17.15
CA TYR A 78 10.27 20.55 -16.35
C TYR A 78 10.12 20.92 -14.88
N THR A 79 9.30 20.12 -14.20
CA THR A 79 9.22 20.07 -12.74
C THR A 79 9.26 18.62 -12.27
N MET A 80 9.67 18.42 -11.02
CA MET A 80 9.78 17.09 -10.42
C MET A 80 9.12 17.03 -9.05
N ARG A 81 8.52 15.88 -8.74
CA ARG A 81 7.95 15.61 -7.43
C ARG A 81 8.27 14.19 -6.99
N THR A 82 8.78 14.04 -5.77
CA THR A 82 9.07 12.74 -5.18
C THR A 82 7.85 12.15 -4.49
N TYR A 83 7.67 10.85 -4.60
CA TYR A 83 6.65 10.08 -3.88
C TYR A 83 7.25 8.78 -3.34
N ASN A 84 6.64 8.22 -2.29
CA ASN A 84 7.08 6.96 -1.68
C ASN A 84 5.88 6.22 -1.08
N SER A 85 6.03 4.91 -0.84
CA SER A 85 5.10 4.11 -0.06
C SER A 85 5.24 4.45 1.42
N GLU A 86 4.14 4.87 2.06
CA GLU A 86 4.10 5.17 3.49
C GLU A 86 4.39 3.93 4.38
N LYS A 87 4.08 2.74 3.88
CA LYS A 87 4.30 1.48 4.58
C LYS A 87 5.69 0.93 4.29
N LEU A 88 6.01 0.73 3.01
CA LEU A 88 7.21 -0.03 2.63
C LEU A 88 8.50 0.73 2.90
N ASN A 89 8.48 2.06 2.99
CA ASN A 89 9.67 2.83 3.34
C ASN A 89 10.12 2.66 4.81
N LYS A 90 9.20 2.27 5.70
CA LYS A 90 9.46 2.08 7.15
C LYS A 90 9.62 0.61 7.52
N VAL A 91 9.17 -0.31 6.68
CA VAL A 91 9.27 -1.75 6.94
C VAL A 91 10.72 -2.21 6.84
N THR A 92 11.17 -2.96 7.84
CA THR A 92 12.51 -3.58 7.86
C THR A 92 12.45 -4.98 7.27
N VAL A 93 13.61 -5.53 6.89
CA VAL A 93 13.74 -6.89 6.35
C VAL A 93 13.13 -7.90 7.34
N CYS A 94 13.35 -7.72 8.65
CA CYS A 94 12.83 -8.60 9.70
C CYS A 94 11.32 -8.80 9.67
N ALA A 95 10.55 -7.81 9.18
CA ALA A 95 9.09 -7.92 9.12
C ALA A 95 8.62 -8.97 8.10
N PHE A 96 9.47 -9.37 7.17
CA PHE A 96 9.19 -10.42 6.19
C PHE A 96 9.78 -11.79 6.60
N CYS A 97 10.54 -11.84 7.69
CA CYS A 97 11.16 -13.06 8.19
C CYS A 97 10.29 -13.66 9.31
N GLU A 98 10.14 -14.98 9.34
CA GLU A 98 9.26 -15.64 10.31
C GLU A 98 9.89 -15.72 11.72
N LEU A 99 10.99 -16.46 11.87
CA LEU A 99 11.67 -16.69 13.14
C LEU A 99 13.18 -16.44 12.97
N ASN A 100 13.76 -15.61 13.84
CA ASN A 100 15.17 -15.20 13.87
C ASN A 100 15.63 -14.37 12.66
N CYS A 101 15.54 -13.04 12.78
CA CYS A 101 15.96 -12.10 11.73
C CYS A 101 17.49 -12.14 11.42
N ASN A 102 18.30 -12.71 12.31
CA ASN A 102 19.76 -12.70 12.17
C ASN A 102 20.27 -13.44 10.93
N ALA A 103 19.54 -14.44 10.45
CA ALA A 103 19.88 -15.20 9.24
C ALA A 103 19.12 -14.71 8.00
N CYS A 104 18.38 -13.61 8.10
CA CYS A 104 17.54 -13.12 7.02
C CYS A 104 18.37 -12.27 6.05
N ILE A 105 18.51 -12.75 4.81
CA ILE A 105 19.37 -12.14 3.79
C ILE A 105 18.47 -11.49 2.74
N SER A 106 18.66 -10.19 2.49
CA SER A 106 18.06 -9.52 1.35
C SER A 106 18.85 -9.84 0.08
N ASN A 107 18.13 -9.99 -1.04
CA ASN A 107 18.74 -10.09 -2.38
C ASN A 107 19.38 -8.77 -2.84
N VAL A 108 19.09 -7.66 -2.15
CA VAL A 108 19.69 -6.35 -2.37
C VAL A 108 20.69 -6.06 -1.26
N MET A 109 21.95 -5.81 -1.61
CA MET A 109 23.00 -5.45 -0.65
C MET A 109 22.88 -3.96 -0.31
N MET A 110 22.36 -3.64 0.88
CA MET A 110 22.31 -2.26 1.35
C MET A 110 23.69 -1.84 1.87
N PRO A 111 24.18 -0.62 1.59
CA PRO A 111 25.33 -0.09 2.32
C PRO A 111 24.93 0.07 3.80
N MET A 112 25.48 -0.78 4.67
CA MET A 112 25.27 -0.69 6.11
C MET A 112 25.77 0.66 6.61
N THR A 113 24.86 1.49 7.12
CA THR A 113 25.22 2.55 8.06
C THR A 113 25.13 1.93 9.45
N SER A 114 26.27 1.60 10.03
CA SER A 114 26.37 1.05 11.39
C SER A 114 25.83 2.06 12.40
N SER A 115 24.65 1.78 12.97
CA SER A 115 24.21 2.40 14.22
C SER A 115 24.06 1.32 15.29
N THR A 116 25.17 1.13 16.00
CA THR A 116 25.18 0.49 17.32
C THR A 116 24.44 1.41 18.29
N THR A 117 23.42 0.91 18.97
CA THR A 117 23.17 1.19 20.41
C THR A 117 22.13 0.20 20.95
N ILE A 118 22.64 -0.82 21.62
CA ILE A 118 21.90 -1.72 22.52
C ILE A 118 21.68 -0.94 23.83
N PRO A 119 20.44 -0.80 24.37
CA PRO A 119 20.27 -0.47 25.78
C PRO A 119 20.42 -1.75 26.64
N PRO A 120 21.17 -1.72 27.76
CA PRO A 120 21.34 -2.87 28.63
C PRO A 120 20.16 -2.98 29.61
N LYS A 121 19.74 -4.19 29.96
CA LYS A 121 19.23 -4.48 31.31
C LYS A 121 19.41 -5.95 31.66
N ASN A 122 20.16 -6.13 32.74
CA ASN A 122 20.66 -7.37 33.31
C ASN A 122 19.60 -8.15 34.11
N SER A 123 19.87 -9.46 34.22
CA SER A 123 19.75 -10.35 35.39
C SER A 123 18.40 -10.54 36.10
N LEU A 124 17.83 -11.73 35.85
CA LEU A 124 17.51 -12.79 36.82
C LEU A 124 17.47 -12.41 38.32
N SER A 125 16.31 -12.60 38.96
CA SER A 125 16.24 -13.14 40.33
C SER A 125 14.86 -13.74 40.64
N THR A 126 14.93 -14.91 41.25
CA THR A 126 13.86 -15.81 41.68
C THR A 126 13.24 -15.37 43.01
N THR A 127 12.05 -15.90 43.30
CA THR A 127 11.44 -16.18 44.62
C THR A 127 10.44 -15.16 45.15
N THR A 128 9.15 -15.51 45.24
CA THR A 128 8.41 -15.76 46.51
C THR A 128 6.91 -16.04 46.29
N ALA A 129 6.30 -16.61 47.33
CA ALA A 129 5.06 -17.39 47.41
C ALA A 129 3.70 -16.70 47.13
N LYS A 130 2.71 -17.56 46.80
CA LYS A 130 1.22 -17.44 46.91
C LYS A 130 0.73 -17.00 48.32
N PRO A 131 -0.58 -16.79 48.60
CA PRO A 131 -1.75 -16.43 47.76
C PRO A 131 -2.67 -15.32 48.39
N LEU A 132 -3.66 -14.79 47.65
CA LEU A 132 -4.94 -14.35 48.23
C LEU A 132 -6.09 -14.50 47.23
N VAL A 133 -7.20 -15.02 47.74
CA VAL A 133 -8.42 -15.47 47.07
C VAL A 133 -9.30 -14.28 46.65
N SER A 134 -9.90 -14.34 45.47
CA SER A 134 -11.30 -13.91 45.29
C SER A 134 -11.96 -14.66 44.13
N SER A 135 -13.09 -15.25 44.49
CA SER A 135 -14.02 -16.07 43.75
C SER A 135 -14.99 -15.28 42.86
N ALA A 136 -15.45 -15.92 41.78
CA ALA A 136 -16.81 -15.94 41.18
C ALA A 136 -16.67 -16.15 39.65
N THR A 137 -16.93 -17.34 39.09
CA THR A 137 -18.23 -17.83 38.55
C THR A 137 -18.94 -16.79 37.66
N ALA A 138 -19.41 -17.04 36.43
CA ALA A 138 -19.63 -18.27 35.68
C ALA A 138 -19.74 -17.96 34.17
N SER A 139 -19.63 -19.03 33.38
CA SER A 139 -20.06 -19.27 32.01
C SER A 139 -21.13 -18.34 31.42
N THR A 140 -21.05 -18.08 30.11
CA THR A 140 -21.98 -18.68 29.12
C THR A 140 -21.44 -18.48 27.69
N LEU A 141 -21.40 -19.60 26.97
CA LEU A 141 -21.14 -19.77 25.55
C LEU A 141 -22.28 -19.14 24.72
N ALA A 142 -21.97 -18.38 23.68
CA ALA A 142 -22.90 -18.15 22.57
C ALA A 142 -22.13 -17.95 21.26
N MET A 143 -21.65 -19.07 20.71
CA MET A 143 -21.67 -19.26 19.27
C MET A 143 -23.14 -19.38 18.84
N LEU A 144 -23.51 -18.68 17.76
CA LEU A 144 -24.66 -18.84 16.84
C LEU A 144 -24.84 -17.44 16.24
N GLY A 145 -24.77 -17.20 14.94
CA GLY A 145 -25.29 -18.01 13.85
C GLY A 145 -25.80 -17.00 12.84
N PHE A 146 -25.49 -17.24 11.57
CA PHE A 146 -25.83 -16.41 10.43
C PHE A 146 -27.30 -15.94 10.45
N CYS A 147 -27.53 -14.63 10.50
CA CYS A 147 -28.83 -14.06 10.16
C CYS A 147 -28.86 -13.75 8.66
N VAL A 148 -29.06 -14.81 7.86
CA VAL A 148 -29.40 -14.72 6.41
C VAL A 148 -30.77 -14.05 6.20
N SER A 149 -31.48 -13.70 7.28
CA SER A 149 -32.81 -13.07 7.26
C SER A 149 -32.80 -11.57 6.94
N CYS A 150 -31.65 -10.91 6.90
CA CYS A 150 -31.56 -9.48 6.55
C CYS A 150 -31.50 -9.21 5.04
N MET A 151 -31.12 -10.19 4.19
CA MET A 151 -31.11 -10.01 2.73
C MET A 151 -32.46 -10.28 2.05
N TRP A 152 -33.39 -11.00 2.70
CA TRP A 152 -34.70 -11.31 2.10
C TRP A 152 -35.72 -10.15 2.22
N ASN A 153 -35.62 -9.33 3.27
CA ASN A 153 -36.60 -8.26 3.54
C ASN A 153 -36.42 -6.98 2.70
N LEU A 154 -35.26 -6.76 2.06
CA LEU A 154 -35.07 -5.61 1.16
C LEU A 154 -35.42 -5.95 -0.29
N LEU A 155 -35.13 -7.17 -0.74
CA LEU A 155 -35.50 -7.66 -2.08
C LEU A 155 -37.03 -7.76 -2.25
N TRP A 156 -37.78 -8.11 -1.19
CA TRP A 156 -39.25 -8.07 -1.21
C TRP A 156 -39.83 -6.65 -1.37
N LYS A 157 -39.16 -5.63 -0.81
CA LYS A 157 -39.61 -4.23 -0.92
C LYS A 157 -39.36 -3.62 -2.31
N LEU A 158 -38.32 -4.06 -3.02
CA LEU A 158 -38.05 -3.61 -4.39
C LEU A 158 -38.94 -4.34 -5.42
N TYR A 159 -39.30 -5.60 -5.19
CA TYR A 159 -40.17 -6.35 -6.10
C TYR A 159 -41.63 -5.83 -6.10
N LEU A 160 -42.16 -5.43 -4.93
CA LEU A 160 -43.50 -4.83 -4.83
C LEU A 160 -43.60 -3.42 -5.45
N ALA A 161 -42.50 -2.67 -5.50
CA ALA A 161 -42.47 -1.34 -6.13
C ALA A 161 -42.47 -1.39 -7.67
N TYR A 162 -42.06 -2.51 -8.28
CA TYR A 162 -41.97 -2.66 -9.74
C TYR A 162 -43.28 -3.17 -10.38
N ILE A 163 -44.17 -3.82 -9.62
CA ILE A 163 -45.42 -4.39 -10.17
C ILE A 163 -46.56 -3.36 -10.22
N PHE A 164 -46.50 -2.27 -9.46
CA PHE A 164 -47.55 -1.25 -9.36
C PHE A 164 -47.16 0.12 -9.95
N ALA A 165 -46.17 0.18 -10.84
CA ALA A 165 -45.78 1.36 -11.61
C ALA A 165 -45.88 1.09 -13.12
#